data_AF-A0A496VLC6-F1
#
_entry.id   AF-A0A496VLC6-F1
#
_cell.length_a   1.000
_cell.length_b   1.000
_cell.length_c   1.000
_cell.angle_alpha   90.00
_cell.angle_beta   90.00
_cell.angle_gamma   90.00
#
_symmetry.space_group_name_H-M   'P 1'
#
loop_
_entity.id
_entity.type
_entity.pdbx_description
1 polymer ?
#
loop_
_entity_poly.entity_id
_entity_poly.type
_entity_poly.pdbx_seq_one_letter_code
_entity_poly.pdbx_strand_id
1 'polypeptide(L)'
;MGTNWPPKTLKPFIDVGLRMGTNSVEVVAKNSPYQGRKISVYDSATIEKLIRFYTLAFANRKLRKNQQHIGERCAILSASLINTALESSIKEACGLPANIQTTAQQHYTDIVELMKESGLKCSVSDDMAIKTDITDFLDIPLSTLNSFLTKHRETIKPIKLDRQTIRAIGSKALRMNGYHIQDVGTVALGMDSVVGIGLKEKMFGSVSRLASFETKGEIEWQQVLAEVFAGFSFYHNYQIGPYRVDFYVKELNLILECNGYDCHVNYEQIYEAQREQFLNDYRIVRFHYLTDWKTLVNAILMAKVGTITKLYHSVYPETSKSSVTELNGIVF
;
A
#
# COMPACT_ATOMS: atom_id res chain seq x y z
N MET A 1 -22.41 23.77 -8.81
CA MET A 1 -23.32 22.83 -9.52
C MET A 1 -23.20 21.48 -8.83
N GLY A 2 -24.29 20.90 -8.35
CA GLY A 2 -24.27 19.56 -7.76
C GLY A 2 -23.92 18.53 -8.82
N THR A 3 -22.70 18.01 -8.78
CA THR A 3 -22.28 16.94 -9.67
C THR A 3 -23.07 15.68 -9.31
N ASN A 4 -23.65 14.99 -10.31
CA ASN A 4 -24.32 13.68 -10.20
C ASN A 4 -23.36 12.53 -9.81
N TRP A 5 -22.40 12.84 -8.95
CA TRP A 5 -21.34 11.97 -8.50
C TRP A 5 -21.53 11.66 -7.02
N PRO A 6 -21.33 10.40 -6.62
CA PRO A 6 -21.08 9.25 -7.48
C PRO A 6 -22.40 8.63 -7.99
N PRO A 7 -22.34 7.84 -9.08
CA PRO A 7 -23.46 7.03 -9.55
C PRO A 7 -24.05 6.19 -8.41
N LYS A 8 -25.38 5.97 -8.43
CA LYS A 8 -26.09 5.17 -7.41
C LYS A 8 -25.44 3.81 -7.16
N THR A 9 -24.94 3.16 -8.22
CA THR A 9 -24.27 1.85 -8.17
C THR A 9 -22.94 1.87 -7.42
N LEU A 10 -22.33 3.04 -7.26
CA LEU A 10 -21.05 3.20 -6.57
C LEU A 10 -21.19 3.78 -5.17
N LYS A 11 -22.38 4.29 -4.80
CA LYS A 11 -22.65 4.84 -3.46
C LYS A 11 -22.21 3.94 -2.29
N PRO A 12 -22.36 2.61 -2.34
CA PRO A 12 -21.93 1.74 -1.24
C PRO A 12 -20.43 1.77 -0.93
N PHE A 13 -19.59 2.23 -1.87
CA PHE A 13 -18.14 2.24 -1.70
C PHE A 13 -17.61 3.59 -1.20
N ILE A 14 -18.47 4.60 -1.05
CA ILE A 14 -18.08 5.93 -0.55
C ILE A 14 -17.74 5.81 0.93
N ASP A 15 -16.59 6.33 1.31
CA ASP A 15 -16.22 6.40 2.72
C ASP A 15 -17.13 7.38 3.49
N VAL A 16 -17.55 7.00 4.68
CA VAL A 16 -18.47 7.80 5.50
C VAL A 16 -17.82 9.15 5.80
N GLY A 17 -18.49 10.24 5.41
CA GLY A 17 -18.00 11.61 5.59
C GLY A 17 -17.15 12.16 4.44
N LEU A 18 -17.00 11.46 3.30
CA LEU A 18 -16.46 12.08 2.08
C LEU A 18 -17.42 13.17 1.57
N ARG A 19 -17.00 14.43 1.68
CA ARG A 19 -17.69 15.56 1.05
C ARG A 19 -16.86 16.02 -0.14
N MET A 20 -17.44 16.02 -1.34
CA MET A 20 -16.83 16.62 -2.53
C MET A 20 -16.94 18.15 -2.50
N GLY A 21 -16.48 18.75 -1.39
CA GLY A 21 -16.34 20.19 -1.26
C GLY A 21 -15.08 20.61 -2.02
N THR A 22 -15.24 21.36 -3.09
CA THR A 22 -14.10 21.82 -3.88
C THR A 22 -13.49 23.04 -3.23
N ASN A 23 -12.38 22.85 -2.51
CA ASN A 23 -11.53 23.98 -2.14
C ASN A 23 -10.92 24.54 -3.42
N SER A 24 -10.86 25.87 -3.53
CA SER A 24 -10.30 26.53 -4.71
C SER A 24 -9.17 27.46 -4.30
N VAL A 25 -8.01 27.34 -4.95
CA VAL A 25 -6.85 28.19 -4.72
C VAL A 25 -6.49 28.93 -6.00
N GLU A 26 -6.06 30.18 -5.87
CA GLU A 26 -5.59 30.97 -7.00
C GLU A 26 -4.14 30.65 -7.33
N VAL A 27 -3.85 30.41 -8.60
CA VAL A 27 -2.50 30.09 -9.06
C VAL A 27 -1.71 31.39 -9.26
N VAL A 28 -0.76 31.66 -8.36
CA VAL A 28 0.09 32.87 -8.42
C VAL A 28 1.38 32.71 -9.23
N ALA A 29 1.72 31.48 -9.64
CA ALA A 29 2.96 31.18 -10.34
C ALA A 29 3.02 31.82 -11.74
N LYS A 30 3.99 32.73 -11.96
CA LYS A 30 4.15 33.53 -13.19
C LYS A 30 4.35 32.72 -14.48
N ASN A 31 4.91 31.51 -14.36
CA ASN A 31 5.19 30.64 -15.51
C ASN A 31 4.12 29.55 -15.71
N SER A 32 3.00 29.61 -14.98
CA SER A 32 1.92 28.64 -15.12
C SER A 32 0.90 29.13 -16.16
N PRO A 33 0.45 28.26 -17.10
CA PRO A 33 -0.65 28.59 -18.00
C PRO A 33 -1.98 28.85 -17.25
N TYR A 34 -2.03 28.57 -15.94
CA TYR A 34 -3.17 28.80 -15.07
C TYR A 34 -3.02 30.04 -14.17
N GLN A 35 -2.00 30.88 -14.36
CA GLN A 35 -1.79 32.08 -13.54
C GLN A 35 -3.06 32.95 -13.47
N GLY A 36 -3.43 33.36 -12.25
CA GLY A 36 -4.62 34.16 -11.95
C GLY A 36 -5.95 33.38 -12.01
N ARG A 37 -5.92 32.07 -12.28
CA ARG A 37 -7.11 31.20 -12.25
C ARG A 37 -7.24 30.51 -10.90
N LYS A 38 -8.49 30.33 -10.46
CA LYS A 38 -8.82 29.45 -9.33
C LYS A 38 -8.89 28.00 -9.80
N ILE A 39 -8.06 27.14 -9.21
CA ILE A 39 -8.09 25.70 -9.46
C ILE A 39 -8.66 24.96 -8.26
N SER A 40 -9.38 23.88 -8.55
CA SER A 40 -9.85 22.94 -7.54
C SER A 40 -8.68 22.18 -6.93
N VAL A 41 -8.61 22.17 -5.61
CA VAL A 41 -7.63 21.39 -4.84
C VAL A 41 -8.35 20.46 -3.90
N TYR A 42 -7.80 19.26 -3.77
CA TYR A 42 -8.25 18.23 -2.85
C TYR A 42 -7.14 18.03 -1.81
N ASP A 43 -7.52 17.97 -0.55
CA ASP A 43 -6.57 17.62 0.51
C ASP A 43 -6.22 16.12 0.43
N SER A 44 -5.15 15.74 1.15
CA SER A 44 -4.66 14.36 1.19
C SER A 44 -5.73 13.38 1.63
N ALA A 45 -6.52 13.73 2.66
CA ALA A 45 -7.61 12.90 3.18
C ALA A 45 -8.71 12.64 2.12
N THR A 46 -9.01 13.64 1.29
CA THR A 46 -9.98 13.51 0.20
C THR A 46 -9.43 12.63 -0.91
N ILE A 47 -8.15 12.78 -1.26
CA ILE A 47 -7.47 11.94 -2.25
C ILE A 47 -7.43 10.48 -1.79
N GLU A 48 -7.06 10.22 -0.53
CA GLU A 48 -7.03 8.89 0.06
C GLU A 48 -8.40 8.20 0.01
N LYS A 49 -9.46 8.91 0.41
CA LYS A 49 -10.83 8.40 0.35
C LYS A 49 -11.29 8.11 -1.08
N LEU A 50 -10.87 8.91 -2.06
CA LEU A 50 -11.15 8.66 -3.48
C LEU A 50 -10.42 7.42 -3.99
N ILE A 51 -9.14 7.26 -3.62
CA ILE A 51 -8.37 6.06 -3.95
C ILE A 51 -9.08 4.84 -3.38
N ARG A 52 -9.39 4.81 -2.08
CA ARG A 52 -10.09 3.70 -1.43
C ARG A 52 -11.44 3.40 -2.08
N PHE A 53 -12.23 4.42 -2.38
CA PHE A 53 -13.52 4.31 -3.06
C PHE A 53 -13.41 3.58 -4.41
N TYR A 54 -12.49 4.02 -5.28
CA TYR A 54 -12.33 3.45 -6.61
C TYR A 54 -11.70 2.06 -6.56
N THR A 55 -10.76 1.80 -5.63
CA THR A 55 -10.19 0.47 -5.39
C THR A 55 -11.27 -0.53 -4.96
N LEU A 56 -12.14 -0.17 -4.01
CA LEU A 56 -13.24 -1.02 -3.56
C LEU A 56 -14.27 -1.28 -4.65
N ALA A 57 -14.66 -0.24 -5.38
CA ALA A 57 -15.61 -0.37 -6.50
C ALA A 57 -15.05 -1.26 -7.63
N PHE A 58 -13.74 -1.22 -7.85
CA PHE A 58 -13.03 -2.06 -8.82
C PHE A 58 -12.99 -3.52 -8.40
N ALA A 59 -12.57 -3.80 -7.17
CA ALA A 59 -12.52 -5.15 -6.61
C ALA A 59 -13.90 -5.84 -6.67
N ASN A 60 -14.97 -5.07 -6.45
CA ASN A 60 -16.35 -5.56 -6.52
C ASN A 60 -16.95 -5.61 -7.94
N ARG A 61 -16.14 -5.38 -8.98
CA ARG A 61 -16.57 -5.35 -10.40
C ARG A 61 -17.76 -4.41 -10.66
N LYS A 62 -17.90 -3.33 -9.88
CA LYS A 62 -19.00 -2.36 -10.01
C LYS A 62 -18.64 -1.15 -10.87
N LEU A 63 -17.36 -0.97 -11.20
CA LEU A 63 -16.93 0.03 -12.18
C LEU A 63 -17.35 -0.34 -13.60
N ARG A 64 -17.79 0.65 -14.37
CA ARG A 64 -18.05 0.48 -15.80
C ARG A 64 -16.76 0.15 -16.54
N LYS A 65 -16.86 -0.46 -17.72
CA LYS A 65 -15.69 -0.81 -18.55
C LYS A 65 -14.74 0.37 -18.78
N ASN A 66 -15.28 1.57 -19.03
CA ASN A 66 -14.49 2.78 -19.20
C ASN A 66 -13.96 3.40 -17.90
N GLN A 67 -14.27 2.83 -16.72
CA GLN A 67 -13.81 3.27 -15.41
C GLN A 67 -12.86 2.27 -14.75
N GLN A 68 -12.74 1.05 -15.28
CA GLN A 68 -11.87 -0.01 -14.73
C GLN A 68 -10.43 0.46 -14.54
N HIS A 69 -9.88 1.19 -15.51
CA HIS A 69 -8.53 1.78 -15.43
C HIS A 69 -8.34 2.76 -14.25
N ILE A 70 -9.41 3.41 -13.78
CA ILE A 70 -9.35 4.30 -12.60
C ILE A 70 -9.20 3.43 -11.35
N GLY A 71 -10.00 2.37 -11.28
CA GLY A 71 -9.94 1.37 -10.22
C GLY A 71 -8.58 0.71 -10.07
N GLU A 72 -8.01 0.25 -11.19
CA GLU A 72 -6.68 -0.36 -11.23
C GLU A 72 -5.60 0.63 -10.77
N ARG A 73 -5.62 1.86 -11.29
CA ARG A 73 -4.69 2.91 -10.83
C ARG A 73 -4.82 3.21 -9.35
N CYS A 74 -6.03 3.26 -8.82
CA CYS A 74 -6.25 3.45 -7.39
C CYS A 74 -5.73 2.26 -6.57
N ALA A 75 -5.86 1.02 -7.06
CA ALA A 75 -5.30 -0.15 -6.39
C ALA A 75 -3.76 -0.08 -6.34
N ILE A 76 -3.11 0.30 -7.45
CA ILE A 76 -1.65 0.49 -7.53
C ILE A 76 -1.20 1.60 -6.59
N LEU A 77 -1.88 2.75 -6.59
CA LEU A 77 -1.56 3.87 -5.70
C LEU A 77 -1.74 3.50 -4.23
N SER A 78 -2.81 2.75 -3.88
CA SER A 78 -2.98 2.21 -2.54
C SER A 78 -1.82 1.32 -2.13
N ALA A 79 -1.39 0.39 -2.98
CA ALA A 79 -0.27 -0.49 -2.69
C ALA A 79 1.04 0.29 -2.47
N SER A 80 1.33 1.27 -3.34
CA SER A 80 2.53 2.10 -3.21
C SER A 80 2.54 2.94 -1.92
N LEU A 81 1.39 3.54 -1.55
CA LEU A 81 1.26 4.29 -0.31
C LEU A 81 1.40 3.41 0.92
N ILE A 82 0.81 2.20 0.90
CA ILE A 82 0.94 1.22 1.97
C ILE A 82 2.40 0.78 2.12
N ASN A 83 3.09 0.46 1.03
CA ASN A 83 4.50 0.07 1.07
C ASN A 83 5.38 1.20 1.62
N THR A 84 5.15 2.43 1.17
CA THR A 84 5.90 3.60 1.68
C THR A 84 5.66 3.82 3.17
N ALA A 85 4.41 3.70 3.62
CA ALA A 85 4.06 3.82 5.03
C ALA A 85 4.67 2.70 5.87
N LEU A 86 4.61 1.45 5.38
CA LEU A 86 5.21 0.28 6.01
C LEU A 86 6.72 0.45 6.15
N GLU A 87 7.40 0.83 5.07
CA GLU A 87 8.85 1.06 5.07
C GLU A 87 9.24 2.18 6.03
N SER A 88 8.47 3.28 6.05
CA SER A 88 8.67 4.37 7.00
C SER A 88 8.50 3.91 8.45
N SER A 89 7.43 3.15 8.74
CA SER A 89 7.17 2.60 10.07
C SER A 89 8.22 1.58 10.51
N ILE A 90 8.71 0.74 9.60
CA ILE A 90 9.82 -0.20 9.86
C ILE A 90 11.10 0.57 10.17
N LYS A 91 11.44 1.58 9.35
CA LYS A 91 12.62 2.43 9.58
C LYS A 91 12.55 3.14 10.93
N GLU A 92 11.41 3.74 11.27
CA GLU A 92 11.18 4.36 12.57
C GLU A 92 11.30 3.36 13.72
N ALA A 93 10.68 2.18 13.59
CA ALA A 93 10.76 1.12 14.60
C ALA A 93 12.19 0.58 14.80
N CYS A 94 13.03 0.63 13.76
CA CYS A 94 14.43 0.23 13.79
C CYS A 94 15.40 1.40 14.12
N GLY A 95 14.89 2.60 14.44
CA GLY A 95 15.74 3.77 14.74
C GLY A 95 16.51 4.32 13.53
N LEU A 96 16.08 3.97 12.32
CA LEU A 96 16.64 4.45 11.07
C LEU A 96 15.92 5.74 10.62
N PRO A 97 16.63 6.67 9.96
CA PRO A 97 16.01 7.90 9.47
C PRO A 97 14.96 7.59 8.39
N ALA A 98 13.69 7.89 8.70
CA ALA A 98 12.58 7.83 7.76
C ALA A 98 12.53 9.11 6.94
N ASN A 99 13.01 9.06 5.70
CA ASN A 99 12.81 10.13 4.73
C ASN A 99 11.92 9.64 3.58
N ILE A 100 10.63 10.01 3.64
CA ILE A 100 9.59 9.62 2.69
C ILE A 100 9.94 10.07 1.25
N GLN A 101 10.64 11.19 1.07
CA GLN A 101 11.13 11.61 -0.24
C GLN A 101 12.25 10.71 -0.76
N THR A 102 13.16 10.28 0.12
CA THR A 102 14.22 9.33 -0.24
C THR A 102 13.64 7.96 -0.57
N THR A 103 12.61 7.49 0.14
CA THR A 103 11.93 6.22 -0.16
C THR A 103 11.17 6.27 -1.50
N ALA A 104 10.46 7.36 -1.81
CA ALA A 104 9.85 7.53 -3.13
C ALA A 104 10.93 7.53 -4.24
N GLN A 105 12.05 8.22 -4.02
CA GLN A 105 13.20 8.24 -4.93
C GLN A 105 13.89 6.86 -5.06
N GLN A 106 13.93 6.08 -3.98
CA GLN A 106 14.41 4.71 -3.93
C GLN A 106 13.53 3.83 -4.82
N HIS A 107 12.21 3.85 -4.66
CA HIS A 107 11.28 3.12 -5.53
C HIS A 107 11.38 3.52 -7.01
N TYR A 108 11.65 4.81 -7.29
CA TYR A 108 11.94 5.27 -8.65
C TYR A 108 13.31 4.83 -9.17
N THR A 109 14.26 4.52 -8.30
CA THR A 109 15.55 3.92 -8.67
C THR A 109 15.37 2.42 -8.89
N ASP A 110 14.62 1.76 -8.01
CA ASP A 110 14.27 0.35 -8.08
C ASP A 110 13.52 0.02 -9.38
N ILE A 111 12.59 0.86 -9.83
CA ILE A 111 11.89 0.63 -11.13
C ILE A 111 12.83 0.75 -12.33
N VAL A 112 13.80 1.65 -12.29
CA VAL A 112 14.79 1.79 -13.35
C VAL A 112 15.69 0.56 -13.42
N GLU A 113 16.13 0.07 -12.27
CA GLU A 113 16.91 -1.17 -12.15
C GLU A 113 16.08 -2.38 -12.63
N LEU A 114 14.85 -2.54 -12.14
CA LEU A 114 13.92 -3.60 -12.55
C LEU A 114 13.62 -3.58 -14.06
N MET A 115 13.49 -2.40 -14.67
CA MET A 115 13.30 -2.29 -16.12
C MET A 115 14.54 -2.75 -16.89
N LYS A 116 15.74 -2.37 -16.44
CA LYS A 116 17.01 -2.81 -17.04
C LYS A 116 17.18 -4.32 -16.92
N GLU A 117 16.94 -4.88 -15.73
CA GLU A 117 16.95 -6.33 -15.49
C GLU A 117 15.90 -7.09 -16.32
N SER A 118 14.74 -6.46 -16.54
CA SER A 118 13.67 -7.01 -17.37
C SER A 118 13.91 -6.81 -18.87
N GLY A 119 15.08 -6.30 -19.27
CA GLY A 119 15.54 -6.26 -20.65
C GLY A 119 15.28 -4.96 -21.40
N LEU A 120 14.95 -3.86 -20.72
CA LEU A 120 14.88 -2.54 -21.35
C LEU A 120 16.26 -2.16 -21.93
N LYS A 121 16.30 -1.93 -23.23
CA LYS A 121 17.48 -1.43 -23.94
C LYS A 121 17.26 0.02 -24.32
N CYS A 122 18.17 0.88 -23.91
CA CYS A 122 18.14 2.30 -24.27
C CYS A 122 19.10 2.55 -25.43
N SER A 123 18.58 2.97 -26.58
CA SER A 123 19.38 3.15 -27.80
C SER A 123 20.22 4.42 -27.80
N VAL A 124 19.88 5.41 -26.98
CA VAL A 124 20.55 6.73 -26.97
C VAL A 124 21.65 6.81 -25.90
N SER A 125 21.30 6.49 -24.66
CA SER A 125 22.21 6.48 -23.50
C SER A 125 21.59 5.65 -22.36
N ASP A 126 22.35 5.35 -21.31
CA ASP A 126 21.92 4.52 -20.17
C ASP A 126 20.67 5.04 -19.42
N ASP A 127 20.30 6.30 -19.66
CA ASP A 127 19.21 7.03 -19.03
C ASP A 127 18.16 7.55 -20.04
N MET A 128 18.28 7.24 -21.34
CA MET A 128 17.41 7.79 -22.37
C MET A 128 16.97 6.77 -23.42
N ALA A 129 15.64 6.62 -23.54
CA ALA A 129 15.01 5.72 -24.48
C ALA A 129 14.28 6.49 -25.60
N ILE A 130 14.24 5.91 -26.80
CA ILE A 130 13.37 6.37 -27.89
C ILE A 130 12.08 5.55 -27.96
N LYS A 131 11.12 5.99 -28.77
CA LYS A 131 9.81 5.30 -28.86
C LYS A 131 9.93 3.83 -29.25
N THR A 132 10.88 3.47 -30.11
CA THR A 132 11.10 2.07 -30.50
C THR A 132 11.57 1.23 -29.32
N ASP A 133 12.51 1.73 -28.52
CA ASP A 133 12.95 1.07 -27.29
C ASP A 133 11.77 0.76 -26.37
N ILE A 134 10.87 1.74 -26.19
CA ILE A 134 9.70 1.62 -25.33
C ILE A 134 8.68 0.64 -25.91
N THR A 135 8.40 0.69 -27.22
CA THR A 135 7.45 -0.23 -27.86
C THR A 135 7.96 -1.67 -27.85
N ASP A 136 9.25 -1.86 -28.09
CA ASP A 136 9.89 -3.17 -28.12
C ASP A 136 9.95 -3.77 -26.70
N PHE A 137 10.30 -2.96 -25.71
CA PHE A 137 10.33 -3.38 -24.31
C PHE A 137 8.95 -3.78 -23.78
N LEU A 138 7.92 -2.97 -24.08
CA LEU A 138 6.57 -3.23 -23.58
C LEU A 138 5.78 -4.21 -24.46
N ASP A 139 6.31 -4.60 -25.61
CA ASP A 139 5.62 -5.37 -26.65
C ASP A 139 4.24 -4.76 -27.02
N ILE A 140 4.25 -3.48 -27.39
CA ILE A 140 3.04 -2.71 -27.72
C ILE A 140 3.13 -2.00 -29.07
N PRO A 141 2.00 -1.79 -29.75
CA PRO A 141 1.96 -0.96 -30.96
C PRO A 141 2.35 0.50 -30.68
N LEU A 142 3.07 1.12 -31.62
CA LEU A 142 3.45 2.53 -31.57
C LEU A 142 2.23 3.47 -31.44
N SER A 143 1.09 3.10 -32.03
CA SER A 143 -0.17 3.85 -31.90
C SER A 143 -0.66 3.90 -30.45
N THR A 144 -0.55 2.80 -29.70
CA THR A 144 -0.89 2.70 -28.28
C THR A 144 0.01 3.60 -27.43
N LEU A 145 1.33 3.53 -27.67
CA LEU A 145 2.28 4.41 -26.99
C LEU A 145 2.00 5.88 -27.27
N ASN A 146 1.75 6.26 -28.53
CA ASN A 146 1.42 7.64 -28.90
C ASN A 146 0.14 8.15 -28.23
N SER A 147 -0.88 7.31 -28.13
CA SER A 147 -2.12 7.63 -27.41
C SER A 147 -1.84 7.91 -25.93
N PHE A 148 -1.06 7.05 -25.28
CA PHE A 148 -0.66 7.21 -23.88
C PHE A 148 0.12 8.52 -23.68
N LEU A 149 1.17 8.76 -24.47
CA LEU A 149 2.00 9.97 -24.37
C LEU A 149 1.19 11.25 -24.62
N THR A 150 0.20 11.21 -25.52
CA THR A 150 -0.70 12.36 -25.77
C THR A 150 -1.55 12.66 -24.54
N LYS A 151 -2.09 11.64 -23.88
CA LYS A 151 -2.89 11.77 -22.65
C LYS A 151 -2.06 12.28 -21.47
N HIS A 152 -0.76 11.98 -21.47
CA HIS A 152 0.17 12.30 -20.39
C HIS A 152 1.18 13.42 -20.74
N ARG A 153 0.89 14.24 -21.76
CA ARG A 153 1.82 15.26 -22.30
C ARG A 153 2.28 16.34 -21.31
N GLU A 154 1.46 16.60 -20.28
CA GLU A 154 1.76 17.62 -19.26
C GLU A 154 2.81 17.10 -18.26
N THR A 155 2.88 15.78 -18.07
CA THR A 155 3.73 15.11 -17.09
C THR A 155 4.94 14.41 -17.72
N ILE A 156 4.79 13.86 -18.93
CA ILE A 156 5.87 13.19 -19.68
C ILE A 156 6.27 14.07 -20.86
N LYS A 157 7.42 14.73 -20.76
CA LYS A 157 7.86 15.70 -21.77
C LYS A 157 8.94 15.09 -22.68
N PRO A 158 8.73 15.08 -24.00
CA PRO A 158 9.73 14.59 -24.93
C PRO A 158 10.95 15.50 -24.97
N ILE A 159 12.14 14.91 -25.03
CA ILE A 159 13.42 15.61 -25.22
C ILE A 159 13.79 15.52 -26.70
N LYS A 160 13.96 16.67 -27.35
CA LYS A 160 14.33 16.69 -28.77
C LYS A 160 15.80 16.31 -28.91
N LEU A 161 16.08 15.25 -29.66
CA LEU A 161 17.45 14.80 -29.91
C LEU A 161 18.12 15.67 -30.98
N ASP A 162 19.41 15.93 -30.82
CA ASP A 162 20.22 16.60 -31.83
C ASP A 162 20.55 15.66 -33.00
N ARG A 163 20.99 16.25 -34.11
CA ARG A 163 21.24 15.51 -35.36
C ARG A 163 22.43 14.56 -35.27
N GLN A 164 23.41 14.83 -34.42
CA GLN A 164 24.58 13.99 -34.21
C GLN A 164 24.16 12.73 -33.46
N THR A 165 23.39 12.87 -32.38
CA THR A 165 22.84 11.77 -31.59
C THR A 165 21.93 10.87 -32.44
N ILE A 166 21.02 11.43 -33.25
CA ILE A 166 20.14 10.65 -34.15
C ILE A 166 20.93 9.81 -35.16
N ARG A 167 22.05 10.34 -35.68
CA ARG A 167 22.93 9.62 -36.61
C ARG A 167 23.76 8.56 -35.90
N ALA A 168 24.22 8.84 -34.68
CA ALA A 168 25.03 7.90 -33.88
C ALA A 168 24.26 6.60 -33.58
N ILE A 169 22.95 6.70 -33.36
CA ILE A 169 22.07 5.53 -33.16
C ILE A 169 21.61 4.88 -34.48
N GLY A 170 22.20 5.25 -35.62
CA GLY A 170 21.93 4.67 -36.94
C GLY A 170 20.62 5.12 -37.62
N SER A 171 19.92 6.13 -37.08
CA SER A 171 18.65 6.58 -37.64
C SER A 171 18.83 7.58 -38.79
N LYS A 172 18.03 7.42 -39.84
CA LYS A 172 17.93 8.37 -40.97
C LYS A 172 16.91 9.48 -40.72
N ALA A 173 16.24 9.50 -39.57
CA ALA A 173 15.21 10.47 -39.26
C ALA A 173 15.77 11.91 -39.21
N LEU A 174 14.99 12.88 -39.70
CA LEU A 174 15.35 14.30 -39.61
C LEU A 174 15.12 14.87 -38.20
N ARG A 175 14.19 14.29 -37.44
CA ARG A 175 13.82 14.69 -36.08
C ARG A 175 13.42 13.45 -35.30
N MET A 176 13.82 13.39 -34.04
CA MET A 176 13.46 12.32 -33.11
C MET A 176 13.39 12.87 -31.69
N ASN A 177 12.59 12.23 -30.86
CA ASN A 177 12.48 12.55 -29.44
C ASN A 177 12.93 11.36 -28.60
N GLY A 178 13.70 11.64 -27.57
CA GLY A 178 14.00 10.75 -26.46
C GLY A 178 13.11 11.02 -25.25
N TYR A 179 13.09 10.07 -24.33
CA TYR A 179 12.37 10.09 -23.07
C TYR A 179 13.33 9.66 -21.97
N HIS A 180 13.31 10.38 -20.84
CA HIS A 180 14.12 10.00 -19.69
C HIS A 180 13.64 8.65 -19.15
N ILE A 181 14.56 7.79 -18.69
CA ILE A 181 14.22 6.43 -18.25
C ILE A 181 13.21 6.41 -17.09
N GLN A 182 13.20 7.44 -16.24
CA GLN A 182 12.19 7.60 -15.19
C GLN A 182 10.77 7.82 -15.77
N ASP A 183 10.65 8.60 -16.84
CA ASP A 183 9.39 8.78 -17.54
C ASP A 183 8.95 7.49 -18.23
N VAL A 184 9.91 6.70 -18.73
CA VAL A 184 9.65 5.36 -19.28
C VAL A 184 9.10 4.43 -18.19
N GLY A 185 9.60 4.51 -16.97
CA GLY A 185 9.04 3.79 -15.82
C GLY A 185 7.57 4.15 -15.57
N THR A 186 7.23 5.45 -15.68
CA THR A 186 5.84 5.90 -15.58
C THR A 186 4.96 5.35 -16.71
N VAL A 187 5.50 5.24 -17.92
CA VAL A 187 4.79 4.60 -19.05
C VAL A 187 4.60 3.11 -18.77
N ALA A 188 5.66 2.40 -18.38
CA ALA A 188 5.63 0.96 -18.13
C ALA A 188 4.63 0.59 -17.02
N LEU A 189 4.62 1.33 -15.91
CA LEU A 189 3.66 1.14 -14.82
C LEU A 189 2.25 1.64 -15.16
N GLY A 190 2.13 2.57 -16.11
CA GLY A 190 0.85 3.13 -16.53
C GLY A 190 0.12 2.29 -17.58
N MET A 191 0.79 1.32 -18.19
CA MET A 191 0.28 0.47 -19.27
C MET A 191 0.07 -0.97 -18.80
N ASP A 192 -0.96 -1.62 -19.35
CA ASP A 192 -1.32 -3.00 -19.01
C ASP A 192 -0.71 -3.98 -20.01
N SER A 193 0.58 -3.82 -20.30
CA SER A 193 1.33 -4.81 -21.07
C SER A 193 1.79 -5.95 -20.17
N VAL A 194 2.17 -7.09 -20.76
CA VAL A 194 2.71 -8.24 -19.99
C VAL A 194 3.90 -7.80 -19.12
N VAL A 195 4.81 -7.01 -19.70
CA VAL A 195 5.97 -6.47 -18.98
C VAL A 195 5.55 -5.44 -17.93
N GLY A 196 4.61 -4.55 -18.24
CA GLY A 196 4.08 -3.58 -17.28
C GLY A 196 3.42 -4.25 -16.07
N ILE A 197 2.65 -5.31 -16.28
CA ILE A 197 2.04 -6.13 -15.23
C ILE A 197 3.12 -6.81 -14.39
N GLY A 198 4.10 -7.46 -15.02
CA GLY A 198 5.20 -8.11 -14.31
C GLY A 198 6.05 -7.12 -13.48
N LEU A 199 6.27 -5.90 -13.99
CA LEU A 199 6.94 -4.84 -13.23
C LEU A 199 6.10 -4.38 -12.04
N LYS A 200 4.79 -4.18 -12.21
CA LYS A 200 3.86 -3.85 -11.12
C LYS A 200 3.89 -4.96 -10.05
N GLU A 201 3.91 -6.23 -10.44
CA GLU A 201 3.98 -7.36 -9.50
C GLU A 201 5.31 -7.44 -8.76
N LYS A 202 6.44 -7.25 -9.44
CA LYS A 202 7.76 -7.23 -8.79
C LYS A 202 7.92 -6.05 -7.83
N MET A 203 7.35 -4.89 -8.20
CA MET A 203 7.46 -3.65 -7.43
C MET A 203 6.49 -3.57 -6.26
N PHE A 204 5.27 -4.12 -6.41
CA PHE A 204 4.18 -3.95 -5.45
C PHE A 204 3.64 -5.27 -4.88
N GLY A 205 4.13 -6.43 -5.33
CA GLY A 205 3.58 -7.74 -5.01
C GLY A 205 2.31 -8.08 -5.81
N SER A 206 1.83 -9.32 -5.68
CA SER A 206 0.60 -9.80 -6.32
C SER A 206 -0.65 -9.16 -5.69
N VAL A 207 -1.03 -7.96 -6.15
CA VAL A 207 -2.20 -7.18 -5.68
C VAL A 207 -3.52 -7.99 -5.70
N SER A 208 -3.61 -9.00 -6.57
CA SER A 208 -4.76 -9.90 -6.74
C SER A 208 -4.91 -10.99 -5.67
N ARG A 209 -3.87 -11.35 -4.90
CA ARG A 209 -3.96 -12.39 -3.86
C ARG A 209 -4.61 -11.88 -2.58
N LEU A 210 -4.37 -10.63 -2.19
CA LEU A 210 -4.89 -10.05 -0.95
C LEU A 210 -6.42 -9.84 -0.97
N ALA A 211 -7.04 -9.83 -2.15
CA ALA A 211 -8.46 -9.51 -2.33
C ALA A 211 -9.40 -10.73 -2.29
N SER A 212 -8.90 -11.96 -2.32
CA SER A 212 -9.71 -13.17 -2.52
C SER A 212 -9.97 -14.02 -1.27
N PHE A 213 -9.68 -13.52 -0.08
CA PHE A 213 -9.82 -14.33 1.13
C PHE A 213 -11.14 -14.05 1.87
N GLU A 214 -12.26 -14.46 1.25
CA GLU A 214 -13.54 -14.56 1.94
C GLU A 214 -13.66 -15.98 2.55
N THR A 215 -13.87 -16.03 3.87
CA THR A 215 -13.82 -17.19 4.81
C THR A 215 -12.41 -17.60 5.20
N LYS A 216 -12.07 -17.58 6.51
CA LYS A 216 -10.72 -17.91 7.03
C LYS A 216 -10.71 -18.66 8.35
N GLY A 217 -10.12 -19.85 8.39
CA GLY A 217 -9.61 -20.48 9.63
C GLY A 217 -8.17 -20.05 9.98
N GLU A 218 -7.61 -20.53 11.09
CA GLU A 218 -6.24 -20.25 11.55
C GLU A 218 -5.14 -20.66 10.54
N ILE A 219 -5.34 -21.79 9.85
CA ILE A 219 -4.44 -22.31 8.80
C ILE A 219 -4.33 -21.32 7.63
N GLU A 220 -5.41 -20.61 7.31
CA GLU A 220 -5.44 -19.64 6.22
C GLU A 220 -4.76 -18.33 6.62
N TRP A 221 -4.84 -17.96 7.91
CA TRP A 221 -4.08 -16.84 8.45
C TRP A 221 -2.57 -17.10 8.39
N GLN A 222 -2.12 -18.32 8.67
CA GLN A 222 -0.70 -18.67 8.54
C GLN A 222 -0.16 -18.39 7.13
N GLN A 223 -0.90 -18.77 6.07
CA GLN A 223 -0.48 -18.55 4.68
C GLN A 223 -0.40 -17.05 4.35
N VAL A 224 -1.44 -16.29 4.74
CA VAL A 224 -1.49 -14.85 4.49
C VAL A 224 -0.38 -14.12 5.24
N LEU A 225 -0.16 -14.44 6.50
CA LEU A 225 0.86 -13.81 7.32
C LEU A 225 2.27 -14.21 6.87
N ALA A 226 2.47 -15.45 6.39
CA ALA A 226 3.74 -15.88 5.81
C ALA A 226 4.08 -15.12 4.51
N GLU A 227 3.08 -14.83 3.67
CA GLU A 227 3.29 -13.97 2.48
C GLU A 227 3.58 -12.52 2.89
N VAL A 228 2.88 -11.98 3.88
CA VAL A 228 3.03 -10.58 4.36
C VAL A 228 4.38 -10.35 5.02
N PHE A 229 4.84 -11.30 5.83
CA PHE A 229 6.12 -11.24 6.53
C PHE A 229 7.22 -11.99 5.79
N ALA A 230 7.08 -12.20 4.49
CA ALA A 230 8.14 -12.77 3.67
C ALA A 230 9.41 -11.93 3.79
N GLY A 231 10.53 -12.58 4.12
CA GLY A 231 11.81 -11.93 4.39
C GLY A 231 12.06 -11.57 5.86
N PHE A 232 11.07 -11.75 6.75
CA PHE A 232 11.26 -11.73 8.20
C PHE A 232 11.34 -13.14 8.78
N SER A 233 11.88 -13.26 10.00
CA SER A 233 11.83 -14.50 10.76
C SER A 233 10.41 -14.66 11.35
N PHE A 234 9.52 -15.23 10.53
CA PHE A 234 8.14 -15.54 10.87
C PHE A 234 8.00 -16.97 11.38
N TYR A 235 7.46 -17.11 12.59
CA TYR A 235 7.26 -18.40 13.25
C TYR A 235 5.79 -18.61 13.59
N HIS A 236 5.33 -19.85 13.45
CA HIS A 236 3.99 -20.30 13.83
C HIS A 236 4.09 -21.26 15.02
N ASN A 237 3.15 -21.18 15.96
CA ASN A 237 3.15 -21.95 17.21
C ASN A 237 4.50 -21.88 17.94
N TYR A 238 5.01 -20.66 18.10
CA TYR A 238 6.35 -20.40 18.62
C TYR A 238 6.36 -20.36 20.16
N GLN A 239 7.43 -20.88 20.76
CA GLN A 239 7.61 -20.92 22.20
C GLN A 239 8.48 -19.74 22.65
N ILE A 240 7.92 -18.86 23.49
CA ILE A 240 8.61 -17.74 24.13
C ILE A 240 8.64 -18.00 25.64
N GLY A 241 9.77 -18.47 26.14
CA GLY A 241 9.89 -18.92 27.53
C GLY A 241 8.90 -20.05 27.83
N PRO A 242 8.08 -19.96 28.90
CA PRO A 242 7.08 -20.99 29.20
C PRO A 242 5.80 -20.88 28.35
N TYR A 243 5.63 -19.82 27.55
CA TYR A 243 4.38 -19.56 26.83
C TYR A 243 4.49 -19.84 25.34
N ARG A 244 3.43 -20.45 24.78
CA ARG A 244 3.26 -20.58 23.33
C ARG A 244 2.46 -19.40 22.79
N VAL A 245 2.79 -18.95 21.59
CA VAL A 245 2.07 -17.93 20.82
C VAL A 245 1.77 -18.44 19.41
N ASP A 246 0.66 -17.99 18.82
CA ASP A 246 0.20 -18.50 17.52
C ASP A 246 1.14 -18.07 16.41
N PHE A 247 1.49 -16.79 16.36
CA PHE A 247 2.46 -16.26 15.40
C PHE A 247 3.45 -15.29 16.05
N TYR A 248 4.71 -15.36 15.62
CA TYR A 248 5.77 -14.48 16.10
C TYR A 248 6.65 -13.98 14.94
N VAL A 249 6.85 -12.67 14.88
CA VAL A 249 7.77 -12.01 13.94
C VAL A 249 8.93 -11.43 14.75
N LYS A 250 10.10 -12.06 14.67
CA LYS A 250 11.22 -11.80 15.58
C LYS A 250 11.74 -10.38 15.51
N GLU A 251 12.03 -9.90 14.31
CA GLU A 251 12.64 -8.59 14.09
C GLU A 251 11.72 -7.44 14.51
N LEU A 252 10.40 -7.68 14.53
CA LEU A 252 9.40 -6.69 14.94
C LEU A 252 8.99 -6.84 16.41
N ASN A 253 9.51 -7.82 17.15
CA ASN A 253 8.99 -8.23 18.46
C ASN A 253 7.45 -8.30 18.47
N LEU A 254 6.86 -8.80 17.38
CA LEU A 254 5.42 -8.78 17.17
C LEU A 254 4.85 -10.18 17.36
N ILE A 255 3.84 -10.27 18.22
CA ILE A 255 3.06 -11.46 18.51
C ILE A 255 1.65 -11.24 17.96
N LEU A 256 1.16 -12.19 17.17
CA LEU A 256 -0.23 -12.21 16.70
C LEU A 256 -0.92 -13.44 17.28
N GLU A 257 -2.03 -13.23 17.98
CA GLU A 257 -2.82 -14.31 18.59
C GLU A 257 -4.17 -14.39 17.90
N CYS A 258 -4.39 -15.49 17.18
CA CYS A 258 -5.61 -15.75 16.45
C CYS A 258 -6.54 -16.57 17.33
N ASN A 259 -7.72 -16.04 17.62
CA ASN A 259 -8.69 -16.63 18.55
C ASN A 259 -8.22 -16.71 20.01
N GLY A 260 -7.24 -15.89 20.38
CA GLY A 260 -6.86 -15.68 21.78
C GLY A 260 -7.93 -14.86 22.52
N TYR A 261 -9.13 -15.41 22.72
CA TYR A 261 -10.19 -14.74 23.49
C TYR A 261 -9.96 -14.87 24.98
N ASP A 262 -10.32 -13.82 25.71
CA ASP A 262 -10.31 -13.78 27.17
C ASP A 262 -11.46 -14.62 27.81
N CYS A 263 -12.06 -15.54 27.03
CA CYS A 263 -13.36 -16.15 27.32
C CYS A 263 -13.44 -17.63 26.91
N HIS A 264 -12.31 -18.31 26.68
CA HIS A 264 -12.32 -19.73 26.40
C HIS A 264 -12.61 -20.55 27.69
N VAL A 265 -13.13 -21.76 27.54
CA VAL A 265 -13.61 -22.61 28.68
C VAL A 265 -12.53 -22.85 29.76
N ASN A 266 -11.25 -22.73 29.38
CA ASN A 266 -10.09 -22.89 30.25
C ASN A 266 -9.35 -21.57 30.53
N TYR A 267 -10.00 -20.42 30.34
CA TYR A 267 -9.37 -19.11 30.57
C TYR A 267 -9.13 -18.87 32.06
N GLU A 268 -7.87 -18.93 32.47
CA GLU A 268 -7.44 -18.67 33.84
C GLU A 268 -6.85 -17.27 33.96
N GLN A 269 -7.60 -16.35 34.59
CA GLN A 269 -7.26 -14.93 34.68
C GLN A 269 -5.88 -14.67 35.30
N ILE A 270 -5.51 -15.42 36.33
CA ILE A 270 -4.23 -15.25 37.02
C ILE A 270 -3.07 -15.67 36.12
N TYR A 271 -3.21 -16.80 35.42
CA TYR A 271 -2.23 -17.29 34.47
C TYR A 271 -2.04 -16.32 33.30
N GLU A 272 -3.15 -15.78 32.76
CA GLU A 272 -3.08 -14.81 31.66
C GLU A 272 -2.49 -13.47 32.09
N ALA A 273 -2.78 -12.97 33.30
CA ALA A 273 -2.13 -11.77 33.81
C ALA A 273 -0.60 -11.94 33.93
N GLN A 274 -0.14 -13.11 34.39
CA GLN A 274 1.30 -13.45 34.45
C GLN A 274 1.92 -13.54 33.05
N ARG A 275 1.20 -14.14 32.10
CA ARG A 275 1.62 -14.26 30.71
C ARG A 275 1.73 -12.90 30.02
N GLU A 276 0.73 -12.03 30.21
CA GLU A 276 0.73 -10.67 29.70
C GLU A 276 1.89 -9.85 30.28
N GLN A 277 2.18 -10.01 31.58
CA GLN A 277 3.33 -9.37 32.22
C GLN A 277 4.67 -9.90 31.69
N PHE A 278 4.80 -11.21 31.45
CA PHE A 278 6.01 -11.81 30.88
C PHE A 278 6.26 -11.35 29.44
N LEU A 279 5.20 -11.17 28.65
CA LEU A 279 5.29 -10.75 27.24
C LEU A 279 5.28 -9.22 27.07
N ASN A 280 5.51 -8.46 28.13
CA ASN A 280 5.47 -6.99 28.10
C ASN A 280 6.56 -6.36 27.22
N ASP A 281 7.62 -7.09 26.87
CA ASP A 281 8.65 -6.60 25.93
C ASP A 281 8.25 -6.75 24.44
N TYR A 282 7.03 -7.23 24.18
CA TYR A 282 6.52 -7.49 22.84
C TYR A 282 5.35 -6.56 22.48
N ARG A 283 5.10 -6.44 21.17
CA ARG A 283 3.89 -5.89 20.58
C ARG A 283 2.91 -7.04 20.42
N ILE A 284 1.72 -6.97 21.03
CA ILE A 284 0.76 -8.08 20.97
C ILE A 284 -0.53 -7.60 20.30
N VAL A 285 -0.97 -8.34 19.28
CA VAL A 285 -2.29 -8.14 18.64
C VAL A 285 -3.09 -9.42 18.76
N ARG A 286 -4.23 -9.35 19.47
CA ARG A 286 -5.18 -10.46 19.58
C ARG A 286 -6.38 -10.20 18.68
N PHE A 287 -6.75 -11.18 17.86
CA PHE A 287 -7.79 -11.01 16.85
C PHE A 287 -8.63 -12.28 16.65
N HIS A 288 -9.84 -12.11 16.13
CA HIS A 288 -10.71 -13.22 15.77
C HIS A 288 -10.33 -13.72 14.38
N TYR A 289 -10.50 -15.02 14.07
CA TYR A 289 -10.32 -15.50 12.69
C TYR A 289 -11.20 -14.78 11.64
N LEU A 290 -12.30 -14.13 12.07
CA LEU A 290 -13.22 -13.33 11.25
C LEU A 290 -12.80 -11.85 11.15
N THR A 291 -11.74 -11.44 11.82
CA THR A 291 -11.25 -10.05 11.78
C THR A 291 -10.87 -9.70 10.34
N ASP A 292 -11.46 -8.60 9.84
CA ASP A 292 -11.13 -8.08 8.51
C ASP A 292 -9.63 -7.77 8.38
N TRP A 293 -9.06 -8.07 7.21
CA TRP A 293 -7.64 -7.88 6.93
C TRP A 293 -7.17 -6.45 7.22
N LYS A 294 -7.95 -5.43 6.85
CA LYS A 294 -7.55 -4.03 7.05
C LYS A 294 -7.51 -3.69 8.53
N THR A 295 -8.46 -4.22 9.30
CA THR A 295 -8.49 -4.07 10.76
C THR A 295 -7.25 -4.68 11.40
N LEU A 296 -6.86 -5.89 10.98
CA LEU A 296 -5.66 -6.55 11.50
C LEU A 296 -4.38 -5.78 11.15
N VAL A 297 -4.21 -5.36 9.90
CA VAL A 297 -3.03 -4.58 9.49
C VAL A 297 -2.93 -3.27 10.25
N ASN A 298 -4.04 -2.53 10.38
CA ASN A 298 -4.04 -1.29 11.13
C ASN A 298 -3.64 -1.50 12.60
N ALA A 299 -4.09 -2.60 13.21
CA ALA A 299 -3.71 -2.94 14.57
C ALA A 299 -2.23 -3.29 14.70
N ILE A 300 -1.68 -4.04 13.74
CA ILE A 300 -0.25 -4.37 13.68
C ILE A 300 0.60 -3.10 13.63
N LEU A 301 0.21 -2.12 12.81
CA LEU A 301 0.94 -0.86 12.66
C LEU A 301 0.86 0.02 13.90
N MET A 302 -0.25 -0.05 14.64
CA MET A 302 -0.47 0.75 15.84
C MET A 302 0.06 0.08 17.12
N ALA A 303 0.44 -1.19 17.06
CA ALA A 303 0.86 -1.96 18.23
C ALA A 303 2.18 -1.41 18.80
N LYS A 304 2.17 -1.11 20.10
CA LYS A 304 3.34 -0.62 20.83
C LYS A 304 3.90 -1.72 21.74
N VAL A 305 5.20 -1.67 21.98
CA VAL A 305 5.84 -2.55 22.96
C VAL A 305 5.18 -2.33 24.32
N GLY A 306 4.86 -3.42 25.02
CA GLY A 306 4.17 -3.38 26.32
C GLY A 306 2.68 -3.08 26.22
N THR A 307 2.10 -3.19 25.03
CA THR A 307 0.66 -3.03 24.83
C THR A 307 0.05 -4.24 24.14
N ILE A 308 -1.19 -4.54 24.53
CA ILE A 308 -2.00 -5.61 23.94
C ILE A 308 -3.17 -4.96 23.21
N THR A 309 -3.16 -5.07 21.88
CA THR A 309 -4.25 -4.58 21.02
C THR A 309 -5.25 -5.70 20.80
N LYS A 310 -6.43 -5.61 21.41
CA LYS A 310 -7.51 -6.60 21.28
C LYS A 310 -8.51 -6.14 20.22
N LEU A 311 -8.75 -6.95 19.20
CA LEU A 311 -9.66 -6.65 18.07
C LEU A 311 -11.03 -7.35 18.19
N TYR A 312 -11.37 -7.84 19.37
CA TYR A 312 -12.67 -8.42 19.70
C TYR A 312 -13.31 -7.67 20.87
N HIS A 313 -14.64 -7.72 20.96
CA HIS A 313 -15.37 -7.25 22.14
C HIS A 313 -15.42 -8.37 23.18
N SER A 314 -15.25 -8.03 24.46
CA SER A 314 -15.58 -8.96 25.56
C SER A 314 -17.05 -9.36 25.43
N VAL A 315 -17.33 -10.65 25.26
CA VAL A 315 -18.70 -11.16 25.10
C VAL A 315 -19.36 -11.41 26.47
N TYR A 316 -18.62 -11.32 27.57
CA TYR A 316 -19.17 -11.45 28.92
C TYR A 316 -19.31 -10.08 29.60
N PRO A 317 -20.50 -9.73 30.14
CA PRO A 317 -20.65 -8.56 30.99
C PRO A 317 -19.75 -8.72 32.22
N GLU A 318 -19.33 -7.60 32.82
CA GLU A 318 -18.65 -7.54 34.12
C GLU A 318 -19.52 -8.15 35.22
N THR A 319 -19.64 -9.48 35.27
CA THR A 319 -20.25 -10.20 36.37
C THR A 319 -19.16 -10.59 37.34
N SER A 320 -18.67 -9.58 38.06
CA SER A 320 -18.64 -9.57 39.51
C SER A 320 -17.66 -8.48 39.93
N LYS A 321 -18.18 -7.37 40.44
CA LYS A 321 -17.62 -6.83 41.67
C LYS A 321 -17.70 -7.98 42.67
N SER A 322 -16.65 -8.79 42.75
CA SER A 322 -16.39 -9.57 43.95
C SER A 322 -16.16 -8.52 45.02
N SER A 323 -17.18 -8.36 45.86
CA SER A 323 -17.12 -7.76 47.17
C SER A 323 -15.83 -8.18 47.87
N VAL A 324 -14.81 -7.34 47.80
CA VAL A 324 -13.81 -7.26 48.86
C VAL A 324 -14.36 -6.23 49.84
N THR A 325 -15.27 -6.71 50.69
CA THR A 325 -15.55 -6.05 51.95
C THR A 325 -14.33 -6.32 52.84
N GLU A 326 -13.62 -5.22 53.13
CA GLU A 326 -12.84 -4.89 54.32
C GLU A 326 -12.04 -6.00 55.04
N LEU A 327 -10.76 -5.72 55.28
CA LEU A 327 -10.26 -5.70 56.66
C LEU A 327 -9.18 -4.63 56.79
N ASN A 328 -9.53 -3.59 57.53
CA ASN A 328 -8.63 -2.66 58.17
C ASN A 328 -7.51 -3.41 58.93
N GLY A 329 -6.30 -2.87 58.82
CA GLY A 329 -5.20 -2.88 59.80
C GLY A 329 -4.97 -4.09 60.70
N ILE A 330 -3.74 -4.60 60.71
CA ILE A 330 -2.97 -4.79 61.95
C ILE A 330 -1.48 -4.68 61.62
N VAL A 331 -0.84 -3.80 62.38
CA VAL A 331 0.60 -3.63 62.62
C VAL A 331 1.18 -4.90 63.24
N PHE A 332 2.34 -5.36 62.77
CA PHE A 332 3.56 -5.57 63.57
C PHE A 332 4.77 -5.66 62.64
#